data_AF-A0A3N8HEG5-F1
#
_entry.id   AF-A0A3N8HEG5-F1
#
_cell.length_a   1.000
_cell.length_b   1.000
_cell.length_c   1.000
_cell.angle_alpha   90.00
_cell.angle_beta   90.00
_cell.angle_gamma   90.00
#
_symmetry.space_group_name_H-M   'P 1'
#
loop_
_entity.id
_entity.type
_entity.pdbx_description
1 polymer ?
#
loop_
_entity_poly.entity_id
_entity_poly.type
_entity_poly.pdbx_seq_one_letter_code
_entity_poly.pdbx_strand_id
1 'polypeptide(L)'
;MTDLWDTPAAHEWLDAAVRRYSNGIFGKVSPAVIWSDVRGEDGQLVVPVDPLTLVDRINSTPYALLHNHDPGRPKGQILESAKFETDDGREFVVAVLGYYAGGDVLDFRRVGVNTEEVVPPPLRLPVLPDSAWIDFATDPREVDEDWLMHATSNAPLRVARVQLSHNAAESIHELIRIGVPYVLLVWNPFVTAIATEVGKGVYAAFQAWLRKLLDRLAERRNPILSIQSHYDDCDVSFLLRGKGVGHHYTAHDAMSGAAAQAARLVAQLKARGTAARQLVYEFDKEAGKWYPSYAVLTDDRIITDNVELIAIENLPNNLSIGMNRWQSTTPIISEAPDDGG
;
A
#
# COMPACT_ATOMS: atom_id res chain seq x y z
N MET A 1 -8.92 0.72 -28.79
CA MET A 1 -7.95 1.56 -28.04
C MET A 1 -7.29 2.61 -28.93
N THR A 2 -7.10 2.38 -30.23
CA THR A 2 -6.56 3.36 -31.20
C THR A 2 -7.37 4.65 -31.25
N ASP A 3 -8.70 4.59 -31.25
CA ASP A 3 -9.55 5.79 -31.37
C ASP A 3 -9.43 6.81 -30.22
N LEU A 4 -9.05 6.38 -29.00
CA LEU A 4 -8.93 7.31 -27.85
C LEU A 4 -7.72 8.23 -28.01
N TRP A 5 -6.65 7.71 -28.60
CA TRP A 5 -5.47 8.48 -28.93
C TRP A 5 -5.78 9.51 -30.03
N ASP A 6 -6.74 9.27 -30.91
CA ASP A 6 -7.04 10.19 -32.02
C ASP A 6 -7.67 11.53 -31.60
N THR A 7 -7.96 11.74 -30.30
CA THR A 7 -8.48 13.00 -29.77
C THR A 7 -7.38 14.09 -29.74
N PRO A 8 -7.46 15.17 -30.57
CA PRO A 8 -6.36 16.13 -30.70
C PRO A 8 -6.02 16.87 -29.40
N ALA A 9 -7.04 17.22 -28.60
CA ALA A 9 -6.85 17.89 -27.31
C ALA A 9 -6.09 17.02 -26.30
N ALA A 10 -6.32 15.70 -26.31
CA ALA A 10 -5.60 14.76 -25.45
C ALA A 10 -4.13 14.67 -25.86
N HIS A 11 -3.84 14.61 -27.18
CA HIS A 11 -2.48 14.62 -27.69
C HIS A 11 -1.71 15.88 -27.33
N GLU A 12 -2.30 17.06 -27.56
CA GLU A 12 -1.65 18.34 -27.23
C GLU A 12 -1.32 18.44 -25.74
N TRP A 13 -2.27 18.04 -24.89
CA TRP A 13 -2.06 18.02 -23.45
C TRP A 13 -0.96 17.04 -23.05
N LEU A 14 -0.95 15.82 -23.60
CA LEU A 14 0.06 14.80 -23.31
C LEU A 14 1.45 15.23 -23.74
N ASP A 15 1.60 15.82 -24.92
CA ASP A 15 2.88 16.34 -25.40
C ASP A 15 3.43 17.42 -24.46
N ALA A 16 2.56 18.34 -24.01
CA ALA A 16 2.93 19.36 -23.04
C ALA A 16 3.30 18.72 -21.68
N ALA A 17 2.52 17.74 -21.22
CA ALA A 17 2.73 17.06 -19.95
C ALA A 17 4.03 16.24 -19.94
N VAL A 18 4.28 15.42 -20.96
CA VAL A 18 5.53 14.65 -21.10
C VAL A 18 6.74 15.59 -21.09
N ARG A 19 6.68 16.73 -21.77
CA ARG A 19 7.77 17.71 -21.76
C ARG A 19 8.06 18.29 -20.38
N ARG A 20 7.04 18.50 -19.53
CA ARG A 20 7.23 18.97 -18.13
C ARG A 20 8.10 18.01 -17.32
N TYR A 21 8.01 16.70 -17.57
CA TYR A 21 8.68 15.66 -16.78
C TYR A 21 9.88 15.00 -17.45
N SER A 22 10.14 15.28 -18.74
CA SER A 22 11.18 14.59 -19.54
C SER A 22 12.62 14.79 -19.03
N ASN A 23 12.89 15.86 -18.27
CA ASN A 23 14.21 16.14 -17.68
C ASN A 23 14.20 15.98 -16.14
N GLY A 24 13.24 15.21 -15.61
CA GLY A 24 13.08 15.00 -14.18
C GLY A 24 13.91 13.83 -13.62
N ILE A 25 13.46 13.30 -12.49
CA ILE A 25 14.09 12.19 -11.76
C ILE A 25 13.76 10.80 -12.32
N PHE A 26 12.80 10.69 -13.25
CA PHE A 26 12.36 9.42 -13.84
C PHE A 26 13.21 9.09 -15.05
N GLY A 27 13.63 7.83 -15.19
CA GLY A 27 14.44 7.41 -16.32
C GLY A 27 13.65 7.25 -17.61
N LYS A 28 12.33 7.04 -17.49
CA LYS A 28 11.41 7.03 -18.62
C LYS A 28 10.10 7.70 -18.24
N VAL A 29 9.59 8.54 -19.13
CA VAL A 29 8.26 9.12 -19.06
C VAL A 29 7.43 8.61 -20.23
N SER A 30 6.20 8.16 -19.99
CA SER A 30 5.33 7.60 -21.03
C SER A 30 3.90 8.06 -20.86
N PRO A 31 3.18 8.39 -21.94
CA PRO A 31 1.73 8.58 -21.88
C PRO A 31 1.02 7.23 -21.71
N ALA A 32 -0.17 7.23 -21.10
CA ALA A 32 -1.06 6.08 -21.02
C ALA A 32 -2.54 6.51 -20.93
N VAL A 33 -3.46 5.69 -21.41
CA VAL A 33 -4.88 5.76 -21.04
C VAL A 33 -5.07 4.89 -19.80
N ILE A 34 -5.56 5.47 -18.72
CA ILE A 34 -5.67 4.78 -17.42
C ILE A 34 -7.11 4.45 -17.03
N TRP A 35 -8.08 5.04 -17.71
CA TRP A 35 -9.50 4.78 -17.53
C TRP A 35 -10.25 5.17 -18.80
N SER A 36 -11.37 4.49 -19.05
CA SER A 36 -12.37 4.83 -20.07
C SER A 36 -13.74 4.37 -19.59
N ASP A 37 -14.79 4.93 -20.16
CA ASP A 37 -16.19 4.58 -19.91
C ASP A 37 -16.62 3.21 -20.49
N VAL A 38 -15.66 2.35 -20.84
CA VAL A 38 -15.91 1.00 -21.33
C VAL A 38 -16.72 0.20 -20.31
N ARG A 39 -17.77 -0.45 -20.83
CA ARG A 39 -18.71 -1.27 -20.06
C ARG A 39 -18.47 -2.76 -20.30
N GLY A 40 -18.68 -3.56 -19.25
CA GLY A 40 -18.68 -5.01 -19.33
C GLY A 40 -19.92 -5.56 -20.03
N GLU A 41 -19.99 -6.89 -20.14
CA GLU A 41 -21.14 -7.60 -20.74
C GLU A 41 -22.45 -7.37 -19.99
N ASP A 42 -22.37 -6.99 -18.71
CA ASP A 42 -23.48 -6.65 -17.83
C ASP A 42 -23.96 -5.19 -17.98
N GLY A 43 -23.33 -4.42 -18.88
CA GLY A 43 -23.62 -3.00 -19.10
C GLY A 43 -23.10 -2.07 -18.01
N GLN A 44 -22.40 -2.58 -16.99
CA GLN A 44 -21.75 -1.78 -15.94
C GLN A 44 -20.37 -1.31 -16.38
N LEU A 45 -19.90 -0.19 -15.83
CA LEU A 45 -18.53 0.26 -16.05
C LEU A 45 -17.54 -0.81 -15.57
N VAL A 46 -16.54 -1.14 -16.40
CA VAL A 46 -15.48 -2.09 -16.02
C VAL A 46 -14.74 -1.60 -14.77
N VAL A 47 -14.51 -0.29 -14.68
CA VAL A 47 -13.98 0.38 -13.49
C VAL A 47 -14.99 1.45 -13.04
N PRO A 48 -15.81 1.17 -12.01
CA PRO A 48 -16.88 2.06 -11.58
C PRO A 48 -16.35 3.21 -10.71
N VAL A 49 -15.64 4.16 -11.33
CA VAL A 49 -15.10 5.37 -10.69
C VAL A 49 -15.53 6.60 -11.46
N ASP A 50 -15.81 7.70 -10.75
CA ASP A 50 -16.00 9.01 -11.38
C ASP A 50 -14.66 9.52 -11.95
N PRO A 51 -14.56 9.81 -13.26
CA PRO A 51 -13.31 10.22 -13.88
C PRO A 51 -12.76 11.55 -13.36
N LEU A 52 -13.60 12.49 -12.93
CA LEU A 52 -13.11 13.75 -12.36
C LEU A 52 -12.49 13.53 -10.98
N THR A 53 -13.19 12.79 -10.11
CA THR A 53 -12.64 12.37 -8.82
C THR A 53 -11.33 11.58 -8.98
N LEU A 54 -11.21 10.76 -10.03
CA LEU A 54 -9.98 10.02 -10.32
C LEU A 54 -8.83 10.97 -10.66
N VAL A 55 -9.05 11.93 -11.55
CA VAL A 55 -8.06 12.93 -11.96
C VAL A 55 -7.59 13.77 -10.78
N ASP A 56 -8.52 14.31 -9.99
CA ASP A 56 -8.20 15.15 -8.84
C ASP A 56 -7.33 14.41 -7.83
N ARG A 57 -7.64 13.14 -7.55
CA ARG A 57 -6.87 12.31 -6.62
C ARG A 57 -5.47 11.99 -7.12
N ILE A 58 -5.33 11.62 -8.39
CA ILE A 58 -4.01 11.36 -8.99
C ILE A 58 -3.14 12.61 -8.90
N ASN A 59 -3.71 13.76 -9.24
CA ASN A 59 -2.97 15.03 -9.27
C ASN A 59 -2.69 15.58 -7.86
N SER A 60 -3.46 15.19 -6.83
CA SER A 60 -3.17 15.54 -5.43
C SER A 60 -2.24 14.55 -4.73
N THR A 61 -2.35 13.26 -5.07
CA THR A 61 -1.62 12.17 -4.43
C THR A 61 -1.28 11.12 -5.49
N PRO A 62 -0.11 11.25 -6.14
CA PRO A 62 0.37 10.33 -7.17
C PRO A 62 0.25 8.86 -6.79
N TYR A 63 -0.41 8.09 -7.65
CA TYR A 63 -0.54 6.64 -7.47
C TYR A 63 0.69 5.90 -7.97
N ALA A 64 1.16 4.93 -7.18
CA ALA A 64 2.26 4.05 -7.57
C ALA A 64 1.86 3.12 -8.73
N LEU A 65 2.78 2.91 -9.66
CA LEU A 65 2.67 1.89 -10.70
C LEU A 65 3.22 0.58 -10.14
N LEU A 66 2.34 -0.39 -9.91
CA LEU A 66 2.69 -1.66 -9.27
C LEU A 66 2.72 -2.79 -10.30
N HIS A 67 3.73 -3.64 -10.21
CA HIS A 67 3.78 -4.87 -10.99
C HIS A 67 2.89 -5.94 -10.34
N ASN A 68 1.89 -6.44 -11.07
CA ASN A 68 0.92 -7.44 -10.61
C ASN A 68 0.22 -7.09 -9.29
N HIS A 69 -0.08 -5.80 -9.07
CA HIS A 69 -0.66 -5.27 -7.83
C HIS A 69 0.20 -5.45 -6.56
N ASP A 70 1.44 -5.95 -6.67
CA ASP A 70 2.32 -6.17 -5.52
C ASP A 70 2.88 -4.83 -5.02
N PRO A 71 2.51 -4.36 -3.81
CA PRO A 71 3.04 -3.11 -3.26
C PRO A 71 4.56 -3.13 -3.03
N GLY A 72 5.19 -4.30 -3.02
CA GLY A 72 6.64 -4.46 -2.92
C GLY A 72 7.38 -4.33 -4.24
N ARG A 73 6.66 -4.19 -5.36
CA ARG A 73 7.25 -4.13 -6.71
C ARG A 73 6.88 -2.81 -7.42
N PRO A 74 7.31 -1.64 -6.91
CA PRO A 74 7.02 -0.36 -7.53
C PRO A 74 7.85 -0.19 -8.81
N LYS A 75 7.20 0.15 -9.92
CA LYS A 75 7.85 0.44 -11.22
C LYS A 75 7.98 1.92 -11.50
N GLY A 76 7.20 2.74 -10.80
CA GLY A 76 7.08 4.15 -11.05
C GLY A 76 5.85 4.71 -10.36
N GLN A 77 5.33 5.81 -10.91
CA GLN A 77 4.08 6.41 -10.48
C GLN A 77 3.42 7.23 -11.59
N ILE A 78 2.16 7.60 -11.37
CA ILE A 78 1.44 8.52 -12.23
C ILE A 78 1.82 9.95 -11.82
N LEU A 79 2.33 10.74 -12.76
CA LEU A 79 2.82 12.10 -12.53
C LEU A 79 1.73 13.15 -12.66
N GLU A 80 0.86 12.96 -13.65
CA GLU A 80 -0.21 13.89 -13.97
C GLU A 80 -1.29 13.15 -14.76
N SER A 81 -2.55 13.58 -14.65
CA SER A 81 -3.68 13.04 -15.39
C SER A 81 -4.69 14.11 -15.78
N ALA A 82 -5.46 13.83 -16.83
CA ALA A 82 -6.55 14.67 -17.29
C ALA A 82 -7.65 13.86 -17.97
N LYS A 83 -8.90 14.35 -17.82
CA LYS A 83 -10.10 13.78 -18.44
C LYS A 83 -10.31 14.40 -19.83
N PHE A 84 -10.68 13.57 -20.79
CA PHE A 84 -11.09 13.97 -22.13
C PHE A 84 -12.36 13.25 -22.55
N GLU A 85 -12.98 13.76 -23.61
CA GLU A 85 -14.14 13.20 -24.28
C GLU A 85 -13.85 13.16 -25.79
N THR A 86 -14.17 12.05 -26.44
CA THR A 86 -14.08 11.91 -27.89
C THR A 86 -15.27 12.58 -28.59
N ASP A 87 -15.19 12.78 -29.91
CA ASP A 87 -16.29 13.36 -30.69
C ASP A 87 -17.59 12.51 -30.65
N ASP A 88 -17.47 11.20 -30.41
CA ASP A 88 -18.61 10.29 -30.23
C ASP A 88 -19.13 10.23 -28.78
N GLY A 89 -18.61 11.08 -27.89
CA GLY A 89 -19.08 11.22 -26.51
C GLY A 89 -18.52 10.19 -25.53
N ARG A 90 -17.43 9.49 -25.88
CA ARG A 90 -16.78 8.54 -24.98
C ARG A 90 -15.83 9.28 -24.03
N GLU A 91 -15.98 9.02 -22.75
CA GLU A 91 -15.13 9.61 -21.72
C GLU A 91 -13.91 8.74 -21.45
N PHE A 92 -12.75 9.37 -21.28
CA PHE A 92 -11.52 8.67 -20.90
C PHE A 92 -10.57 9.57 -20.10
N VAL A 93 -9.65 8.94 -19.37
CA VAL A 93 -8.60 9.63 -18.62
C VAL A 93 -7.26 9.18 -19.16
N VAL A 94 -6.45 10.16 -19.56
CA VAL A 94 -5.05 9.95 -19.92
C VAL A 94 -4.16 10.38 -18.77
N ALA A 95 -2.97 9.83 -18.72
CA ALA A 95 -1.99 10.14 -17.70
C ALA A 95 -0.56 10.05 -18.22
N VAL A 96 0.34 10.77 -17.55
CA VAL A 96 1.78 10.68 -17.73
C VAL A 96 2.35 9.79 -16.64
N LEU A 97 3.04 8.73 -17.05
CA LEU A 97 3.67 7.74 -16.20
C LEU A 97 5.17 8.04 -16.08
N GLY A 98 5.70 8.09 -14.87
CA GLY A 98 7.13 8.20 -14.60
C GLY A 98 7.68 6.89 -14.07
N TYR A 99 8.65 6.29 -14.74
CA TYR A 99 9.30 5.04 -14.34
C TYR A 99 10.64 5.31 -13.64
N TYR A 100 10.88 4.57 -12.56
CA TYR A 100 12.13 4.70 -11.81
C TYR A 100 13.34 4.10 -12.54
N ALA A 101 13.12 3.09 -13.40
CA ALA A 101 14.19 2.46 -14.17
C ALA A 101 14.95 3.49 -15.02
N GLY A 102 16.26 3.56 -14.83
CA GLY A 102 17.15 4.52 -15.50
C GLY A 102 17.11 5.95 -14.94
N GLY A 103 16.35 6.19 -13.86
CA GLY A 103 16.20 7.49 -13.21
C GLY A 103 17.19 7.74 -12.06
N ASP A 104 16.91 8.76 -11.26
CA ASP A 104 17.64 9.07 -10.03
C ASP A 104 17.19 8.14 -8.89
N VAL A 105 17.78 6.94 -8.89
CA VAL A 105 17.54 5.89 -7.90
C VAL A 105 18.66 5.91 -6.88
N LEU A 106 18.27 6.05 -5.62
CA LEU A 106 19.18 6.08 -4.49
C LEU A 106 19.26 4.68 -3.85
N ASP A 107 20.32 4.43 -3.10
CA ASP A 107 20.44 3.26 -2.23
C ASP A 107 20.55 3.71 -0.77
N PHE A 108 20.17 2.85 0.19
CA PHE A 108 20.08 3.24 1.59
C PHE A 108 21.45 3.65 2.15
N ARG A 109 22.53 3.04 1.66
CA ARG A 109 23.90 3.35 2.08
C ARG A 109 24.35 4.73 1.59
N ARG A 110 24.00 5.12 0.36
CA ARG A 110 24.31 6.42 -0.25
C ARG A 110 23.63 7.57 0.46
N VAL A 111 22.43 7.36 1.01
CA VAL A 111 21.77 8.34 1.87
C VAL A 111 22.27 8.31 3.32
N GLY A 112 23.33 7.54 3.61
CA GLY A 112 23.99 7.51 4.91
C GLY A 112 23.19 6.80 5.99
N VAL A 113 22.36 5.83 5.60
CA VAL A 113 21.55 5.01 6.51
C VAL A 113 22.16 3.62 6.60
N ASN A 114 22.38 3.15 7.83
CA ASN A 114 22.69 1.75 8.10
C ASN A 114 21.41 0.99 8.44
N THR A 115 20.95 0.14 7.53
CA THR A 115 19.73 -0.66 7.66
C THR A 115 19.94 -1.94 8.49
N GLU A 116 21.15 -2.23 8.96
CA GLU A 116 21.44 -3.42 9.79
C GLU A 116 21.61 -3.08 11.28
N GLU A 117 21.46 -1.80 11.65
CA GLU A 117 21.63 -1.40 13.04
C GLU A 117 20.42 -1.79 13.90
N VAL A 118 20.68 -2.53 14.98
CA VAL A 118 19.64 -2.97 15.92
C VAL A 118 19.10 -1.76 16.68
N VAL A 119 17.78 -1.59 16.63
CA VAL A 119 17.08 -0.51 17.34
C VAL A 119 16.39 -1.09 18.57
N PRO A 120 16.65 -0.56 19.78
CA PRO A 120 15.90 -0.99 20.95
C PRO A 120 14.43 -0.57 20.80
N PRO A 121 13.47 -1.37 21.32
CA PRO A 121 12.09 -0.94 21.42
C PRO A 121 11.98 0.40 22.16
N PRO A 122 11.00 1.25 21.81
CA PRO A 122 10.83 2.52 22.51
C PRO A 122 10.49 2.26 23.98
N LEU A 123 11.08 3.06 24.87
CA LEU A 123 10.87 2.96 26.31
C LEU A 123 9.44 3.36 26.73
N ARG A 124 8.74 4.11 25.88
CA ARG A 124 7.37 4.61 26.09
C ARG A 124 6.62 4.54 24.78
N LEU A 125 5.34 4.17 24.86
CA LEU A 125 4.44 4.18 23.72
C LEU A 125 3.41 5.30 23.91
N PRO A 126 3.00 5.99 22.83
CA PRO A 126 1.86 6.89 22.90
C PRO A 126 0.59 6.13 23.29
N VAL A 127 -0.40 6.84 23.83
CA VAL A 127 -1.71 6.26 24.11
C VAL A 127 -2.41 5.98 22.77
N LEU A 128 -2.99 4.79 22.64
CA LEU A 128 -3.84 4.46 21.49
C LEU A 128 -5.09 5.37 21.53
N PRO A 129 -5.40 6.11 20.46
CA PRO A 129 -6.59 6.96 20.43
C PRO A 129 -7.86 6.12 20.60
N ASP A 130 -8.84 6.59 21.37
CA ASP A 130 -10.13 5.92 21.54
C ASP A 130 -10.89 5.78 20.20
N SER A 131 -10.61 6.68 19.26
CA SER A 131 -11.14 6.66 17.89
C SER A 131 -10.36 5.74 16.95
N ALA A 132 -9.45 4.90 17.42
CA ALA A 132 -8.69 4.00 16.56
C ALA A 132 -9.59 2.94 15.90
N TRP A 133 -9.35 2.68 14.62
CA TRP A 133 -9.97 1.59 13.88
C TRP A 133 -8.92 0.84 13.06
N ILE A 134 -9.33 -0.31 12.52
CA ILE A 134 -8.58 -1.10 11.55
C ILE A 134 -9.25 -0.91 10.19
N ASP A 135 -8.51 -0.46 9.19
CA ASP A 135 -8.98 -0.54 7.81
C ASP A 135 -8.62 -1.92 7.27
N PHE A 136 -9.58 -2.65 6.73
CA PHE A 136 -9.35 -3.98 6.15
C PHE A 136 -9.78 -3.97 4.69
N ALA A 137 -8.81 -4.02 3.78
CA ALA A 137 -9.03 -3.87 2.36
C ALA A 137 -8.70 -5.13 1.56
N THR A 138 -9.65 -5.56 0.73
CA THR A 138 -9.53 -6.72 -0.18
C THR A 138 -10.29 -6.46 -1.47
N ASP A 139 -9.90 -7.11 -2.58
CA ASP A 139 -10.72 -7.13 -3.79
C ASP A 139 -11.78 -8.24 -3.66
N PRO A 140 -13.09 -7.94 -3.79
CA PRO A 140 -14.16 -8.94 -3.64
C PRO A 140 -14.13 -10.02 -4.74
N ARG A 141 -13.38 -9.83 -5.82
CA ARG A 141 -13.15 -10.88 -6.84
C ARG A 141 -12.05 -11.85 -6.45
N GLU A 142 -11.21 -11.48 -5.49
CA GLU A 142 -10.05 -12.25 -5.04
C GLU A 142 -10.29 -12.92 -3.68
N VAL A 143 -10.98 -12.24 -2.77
CA VAL A 143 -11.22 -12.71 -1.40
C VAL A 143 -12.71 -12.81 -1.15
N ASP A 144 -13.17 -14.01 -0.80
CA ASP A 144 -14.57 -14.28 -0.51
C ASP A 144 -15.03 -13.65 0.82
N GLU A 145 -16.31 -13.29 0.86
CA GLU A 145 -16.94 -12.58 1.98
C GLU A 145 -16.96 -13.42 3.26
N ASP A 146 -17.12 -14.74 3.15
CA ASP A 146 -17.11 -15.66 4.29
C ASP A 146 -15.73 -15.66 4.98
N TRP A 147 -14.66 -15.72 4.20
CA TRP A 147 -13.31 -15.60 4.73
C TRP A 147 -13.09 -14.23 5.38
N LEU A 148 -13.54 -13.14 4.74
CA LEU A 148 -13.41 -11.78 5.26
C LEU A 148 -14.14 -11.62 6.61
N MET A 149 -15.35 -12.16 6.74
CA MET A 149 -16.12 -12.21 7.98
C MET A 149 -15.35 -12.91 9.10
N HIS A 150 -14.80 -14.10 8.81
CA HIS A 150 -14.01 -14.83 9.80
C HIS A 150 -12.69 -14.16 10.15
N ALA A 151 -12.01 -13.54 9.18
CA ALA A 151 -10.75 -12.84 9.36
C ALA A 151 -10.90 -11.57 10.22
N THR A 152 -12.04 -10.88 10.08
CA THR A 152 -12.36 -9.66 10.84
C THR A 152 -13.08 -9.93 12.17
N SER A 153 -13.52 -11.18 12.39
CA SER A 153 -14.17 -11.57 13.65
C SER A 153 -13.25 -11.39 14.86
N ASN A 154 -13.82 -10.88 15.96
CA ASN A 154 -13.10 -10.65 17.21
C ASN A 154 -11.89 -9.70 17.08
N ALA A 155 -11.87 -8.83 16.06
CA ALA A 155 -10.91 -7.74 16.01
C ALA A 155 -11.08 -6.86 17.26
N PRO A 156 -9.99 -6.49 17.95
CA PRO A 156 -10.07 -5.73 19.21
C PRO A 156 -10.44 -4.26 19.01
N LEU A 157 -10.46 -3.81 17.75
CA LEU A 157 -10.85 -2.48 17.34
C LEU A 157 -11.94 -2.61 16.28
N ARG A 158 -12.72 -1.54 16.11
CA ARG A 158 -13.67 -1.43 15.01
C ARG A 158 -12.95 -1.66 13.68
N VAL A 159 -13.55 -2.45 12.81
CA VAL A 159 -13.04 -2.69 11.45
C VAL A 159 -13.87 -1.91 10.45
N ALA A 160 -13.20 -1.10 9.62
CA ALA A 160 -13.77 -0.50 8.43
C ALA A 160 -13.34 -1.33 7.21
N ARG A 161 -14.30 -1.89 6.48
CA ARG A 161 -14.02 -2.67 5.27
C ARG A 161 -13.89 -1.74 4.07
N VAL A 162 -12.85 -1.96 3.28
CA VAL A 162 -12.56 -1.17 2.07
C VAL A 162 -12.47 -2.12 0.89
N GLN A 163 -13.25 -1.91 -0.16
CA GLN A 163 -13.14 -2.73 -1.36
C GLN A 163 -12.00 -2.23 -2.24
N LEU A 164 -11.05 -3.09 -2.57
CA LEU A 164 -10.03 -2.84 -3.57
C LEU A 164 -10.60 -3.14 -4.97
N SER A 165 -10.05 -2.47 -5.99
CA SER A 165 -10.34 -2.72 -7.40
C SER A 165 -9.02 -2.85 -8.16
N HIS A 166 -8.50 -4.06 -8.22
CA HIS A 166 -7.33 -4.37 -9.02
C HIS A 166 -7.70 -4.36 -10.50
N ASN A 167 -7.13 -3.43 -11.28
CA ASN A 167 -7.33 -3.37 -12.75
C ASN A 167 -6.62 -4.55 -13.49
N ALA A 168 -6.93 -5.79 -13.15
CA ALA A 168 -6.52 -6.99 -13.87
C ALA A 168 -7.70 -7.94 -14.09
N ALA A 169 -7.69 -8.63 -15.23
CA ALA A 169 -8.67 -9.67 -15.55
C ALA A 169 -8.43 -10.95 -14.73
N GLU A 170 -7.17 -11.27 -14.44
CA GLU A 170 -6.76 -12.35 -13.55
C GLU A 170 -5.64 -11.85 -12.63
N SER A 171 -5.82 -12.00 -11.33
CA SER A 171 -4.81 -11.63 -10.34
C SER A 171 -3.97 -12.84 -9.93
N ILE A 172 -2.65 -12.68 -9.96
CA ILE A 172 -1.67 -13.71 -9.58
C ILE A 172 -1.60 -13.87 -8.05
N HIS A 173 -1.99 -12.83 -7.31
CA HIS A 173 -1.90 -12.74 -5.86
C HIS A 173 -3.22 -12.28 -5.26
N GLU A 174 -3.58 -12.80 -4.10
CA GLU A 174 -4.66 -12.23 -3.30
C GLU A 174 -4.05 -11.20 -2.34
N LEU A 175 -4.27 -9.91 -2.61
CA LEU A 175 -3.74 -8.83 -1.77
C LEU A 175 -4.74 -8.46 -0.68
N ILE A 176 -4.27 -8.58 0.57
CA ILE A 176 -5.00 -8.18 1.77
C ILE A 176 -4.23 -7.03 2.41
N ARG A 177 -4.88 -5.87 2.57
CA ARG A 177 -4.29 -4.71 3.26
C ARG A 177 -4.97 -4.51 4.59
N ILE A 178 -4.19 -4.33 5.64
CA ILE A 178 -4.71 -3.92 6.95
C ILE A 178 -4.06 -2.61 7.37
N GLY A 179 -4.84 -1.55 7.50
CA GLY A 179 -4.41 -0.26 8.06
C GLY A 179 -4.60 -0.27 9.57
N VAL A 180 -3.53 0.01 10.32
CA VAL A 180 -3.56 0.00 11.80
C VAL A 180 -2.77 1.17 12.37
N PRO A 181 -3.14 1.70 13.56
CA PRO A 181 -2.34 2.68 14.27
C PRO A 181 -0.91 2.18 14.54
N TYR A 182 0.09 3.02 14.27
CA TYR A 182 1.50 2.62 14.32
C TYR A 182 1.93 2.08 15.67
N VAL A 183 1.36 2.64 16.73
CA VAL A 183 1.62 2.20 18.10
C VAL A 183 1.31 0.72 18.33
N LEU A 184 0.33 0.14 17.63
CA LEU A 184 -0.01 -1.29 17.74
C LEU A 184 1.09 -2.21 17.20
N LEU A 185 1.93 -1.71 16.29
CA LEU A 185 3.02 -2.45 15.68
C LEU A 185 4.30 -2.44 16.52
N VAL A 186 4.54 -1.34 17.25
CA VAL A 186 5.79 -1.15 18.00
C VAL A 186 5.75 -1.79 19.41
N TRP A 187 4.57 -2.21 19.88
CA TRP A 187 4.42 -2.77 21.22
C TRP A 187 5.18 -4.09 21.41
N ASN A 188 5.85 -4.23 22.55
CA ASN A 188 6.52 -5.45 23.00
C ASN A 188 6.19 -5.66 24.51
N PRO A 189 5.99 -6.92 24.97
CA PRO A 189 5.68 -7.25 26.36
C PRO A 189 6.65 -6.70 27.42
N PHE A 190 7.88 -6.32 27.04
CA PHE A 190 8.86 -5.73 27.96
C PHE A 190 8.77 -4.21 28.11
N VAL A 191 7.88 -3.53 27.39
CA VAL A 191 7.66 -2.07 27.52
C VAL A 191 6.78 -1.80 28.74
N THR A 192 7.39 -1.32 29.82
CA THR A 192 6.78 -1.23 31.16
C THR A 192 6.09 0.09 31.48
N ALA A 193 6.27 1.15 30.69
CA ALA A 193 5.90 2.51 31.08
C ALA A 193 4.85 3.16 30.15
N ILE A 194 3.67 3.41 30.72
CA ILE A 194 2.59 4.30 30.23
C ILE A 194 1.70 3.70 29.11
N ALA A 195 1.33 2.42 29.24
CA ALA A 195 0.01 2.00 28.76
C ALA A 195 -0.84 1.77 30.02
N THR A 196 -2.02 2.37 30.08
CA THR A 196 -3.03 2.00 31.08
C THR A 196 -3.27 0.48 30.99
N GLU A 197 -3.73 -0.18 32.06
CA GLU A 197 -4.04 -1.62 31.99
C GLU A 197 -5.02 -1.95 30.84
N VAL A 198 -5.93 -1.02 30.54
CA VAL A 198 -6.83 -1.06 29.37
C VAL A 198 -6.04 -1.07 28.05
N GLY A 199 -5.05 -0.17 27.90
CA GLY A 199 -4.18 -0.14 26.73
C GLY A 199 -3.43 -1.46 26.54
N LYS A 200 -2.84 -2.02 27.62
CA LYS A 200 -2.15 -3.32 27.56
C LYS A 200 -3.07 -4.45 27.07
N GLY A 201 -4.32 -4.48 27.54
CA GLY A 201 -5.32 -5.43 27.09
C GLY A 201 -5.60 -5.35 25.59
N VAL A 202 -5.76 -4.13 25.05
CA VAL A 202 -5.99 -3.91 23.62
C VAL A 202 -4.79 -4.35 22.78
N TYR A 203 -3.55 -4.07 23.19
CA TYR A 203 -2.36 -4.54 22.48
C TYR A 203 -2.28 -6.07 22.45
N ALA A 204 -2.47 -6.73 23.59
CA ALA A 204 -2.44 -8.19 23.66
C ALA A 204 -3.53 -8.83 22.79
N ALA A 205 -4.74 -8.25 22.81
CA ALA A 205 -5.85 -8.70 21.97
C ALA A 205 -5.55 -8.49 20.46
N PHE A 206 -4.89 -7.39 20.10
CA PHE A 206 -4.45 -7.12 18.73
C PHE A 206 -3.41 -8.11 18.24
N GLN A 207 -2.37 -8.38 19.03
CA GLN A 207 -1.36 -9.38 18.67
C GLN A 207 -1.97 -10.78 18.53
N ALA A 208 -2.88 -11.15 19.43
CA ALA A 208 -3.63 -12.41 19.33
C ALA A 208 -4.51 -12.48 18.06
N TRP A 209 -5.22 -11.40 17.73
CA TRP A 209 -6.02 -11.30 16.52
C TRP A 209 -5.16 -11.36 15.25
N LEU A 210 -4.06 -10.60 15.20
CA LEU A 210 -3.14 -10.57 14.07
C LEU A 210 -2.53 -11.96 13.85
N ARG A 211 -2.11 -12.64 14.91
CA ARG A 211 -1.62 -14.02 14.81
C ARG A 211 -2.65 -14.99 14.23
N LYS A 212 -3.92 -14.88 14.62
CA LYS A 212 -5.01 -15.68 14.02
C LYS A 212 -5.27 -15.30 12.56
N LEU A 213 -5.19 -14.02 12.21
CA LEU A 213 -5.30 -13.56 10.83
C LEU A 213 -4.19 -14.18 9.96
N LEU A 214 -2.97 -14.19 10.47
CA LEU A 214 -1.82 -14.81 9.81
C LEU A 214 -2.02 -16.30 9.55
N ASP A 215 -2.57 -17.05 10.51
CA ASP A 215 -2.93 -18.46 10.31
C ASP A 215 -3.91 -18.64 9.14
N ARG A 216 -4.92 -17.77 9.06
CA ARG A 216 -5.94 -17.81 8.01
C ARG A 216 -5.39 -17.46 6.62
N LEU A 217 -4.26 -16.78 6.51
CA LEU A 217 -3.62 -16.54 5.22
C LEU A 217 -3.23 -17.84 4.52
N ALA A 218 -2.98 -18.92 5.26
CA ALA A 218 -2.66 -20.21 4.66
C ALA A 218 -3.80 -20.77 3.76
N GLU A 219 -5.03 -20.35 4.03
CA GLU A 219 -6.23 -20.73 3.26
C GLU A 219 -6.30 -20.01 1.90
N ARG A 220 -5.62 -18.87 1.74
CA ARG A 220 -5.69 -17.96 0.59
C ARG A 220 -4.78 -18.38 -0.56
N ARG A 221 -5.09 -18.03 -1.80
CA ARG A 221 -4.28 -18.35 -2.98
C ARG A 221 -3.17 -17.32 -3.15
N ASN A 222 -1.93 -17.76 -2.94
CA ASN A 222 -0.72 -16.94 -3.13
C ASN A 222 -0.82 -15.54 -2.47
N PRO A 223 -1.16 -15.46 -1.17
CA PRO A 223 -1.53 -14.20 -0.54
C PRO A 223 -0.34 -13.26 -0.36
N ILE A 224 -0.64 -11.97 -0.41
CA ILE A 224 0.23 -10.89 0.08
C ILE A 224 -0.55 -10.16 1.18
N LEU A 225 -0.03 -10.19 2.41
CA LEU A 225 -0.52 -9.34 3.49
C LEU A 225 0.33 -8.07 3.54
N SER A 226 -0.32 -6.91 3.45
CA SER A 226 0.29 -5.61 3.66
C SER A 226 -0.27 -4.97 4.93
N ILE A 227 0.56 -4.86 5.97
CA ILE A 227 0.22 -4.19 7.22
C ILE A 227 0.69 -2.74 7.11
N GLN A 228 -0.25 -1.81 7.03
CA GLN A 228 -0.01 -0.41 6.74
C GLN A 228 -0.25 0.44 7.98
N SER A 229 0.55 1.48 8.11
CA SER A 229 0.45 2.43 9.20
C SER A 229 1.03 3.78 8.80
N HIS A 230 0.82 4.78 9.63
CA HIS A 230 1.31 6.14 9.40
C HIS A 230 2.14 6.61 10.59
N TYR A 231 3.35 7.11 10.32
CA TYR A 231 4.29 7.60 11.33
C TYR A 231 5.11 8.78 10.80
N ASP A 232 5.06 9.92 11.49
CA ASP A 232 5.86 11.13 11.21
C ASP A 232 5.83 11.57 9.72
N ASP A 233 4.62 11.71 9.17
CA ASP A 233 4.34 12.07 7.77
C ASP A 233 4.77 11.01 6.74
N CYS A 234 5.03 9.78 7.19
CA CYS A 234 5.43 8.65 6.36
C CYS A 234 4.45 7.47 6.46
N ASP A 235 4.00 6.96 5.31
CA ASP A 235 3.25 5.71 5.23
C ASP A 235 4.21 4.52 5.29
N VAL A 236 4.11 3.73 6.36
CA VAL A 236 4.95 2.55 6.59
C VAL A 236 4.15 1.30 6.29
N SER A 237 4.65 0.42 5.43
CA SER A 237 4.02 -0.86 5.09
C SER A 237 4.94 -2.05 5.35
N PHE A 238 4.42 -3.11 5.95
CA PHE A 238 5.11 -4.38 6.17
C PHE A 238 4.46 -5.47 5.32
N LEU A 239 5.22 -6.03 4.39
CA LEU A 239 4.73 -7.03 3.44
C LEU A 239 5.18 -8.44 3.82
N LEU A 240 4.21 -9.34 3.90
CA LEU A 240 4.40 -10.76 4.15
C LEU A 240 3.73 -11.56 3.02
N ARG A 241 4.44 -12.57 2.49
CA ARG A 241 3.98 -13.34 1.32
C ARG A 241 3.86 -14.83 1.59
N GLY A 242 2.93 -15.46 0.87
CA GLY A 242 2.79 -16.92 0.83
C GLY A 242 2.00 -17.49 2.01
N LYS A 243 1.97 -18.82 2.10
CA LYS A 243 1.08 -19.59 2.99
C LYS A 243 1.78 -20.21 4.21
N GLY A 244 3.07 -19.96 4.38
CA GLY A 244 3.87 -20.66 5.39
C GLY A 244 3.60 -20.15 6.80
N VAL A 245 2.69 -20.77 7.54
CA VAL A 245 2.29 -20.38 8.91
C VAL A 245 3.49 -20.19 9.83
N GLY A 246 4.49 -21.09 9.78
CA GLY A 246 5.71 -20.95 10.57
C GLY A 246 6.46 -19.64 10.27
N HIS A 247 6.59 -19.27 9.00
CA HIS A 247 7.18 -17.99 8.60
C HIS A 247 6.31 -16.81 9.02
N HIS A 248 4.98 -16.96 8.99
CA HIS A 248 4.07 -15.92 9.44
C HIS A 248 4.23 -15.62 10.93
N TYR A 249 4.38 -16.65 11.76
CA TYR A 249 4.67 -16.47 13.19
C TYR A 249 6.04 -15.84 13.43
N THR A 250 7.08 -16.27 12.72
CA THR A 250 8.39 -15.60 12.81
C THR A 250 8.31 -14.13 12.42
N ALA A 251 7.56 -13.80 11.36
CA ALA A 251 7.34 -12.43 10.92
C ALA A 251 6.58 -11.61 11.97
N HIS A 252 5.55 -12.19 12.58
CA HIS A 252 4.80 -11.59 13.68
C HIS A 252 5.70 -11.28 14.88
N ASP A 253 6.49 -12.24 15.32
CA ASP A 253 7.35 -12.10 16.51
C ASP A 253 8.45 -11.05 16.29
N ALA A 254 8.91 -10.88 15.04
CA ALA A 254 9.89 -9.86 14.66
C ALA A 254 9.29 -8.46 14.37
N MET A 255 7.96 -8.32 14.35
CA MET A 255 7.27 -7.09 13.92
C MET A 255 7.65 -5.86 14.75
N SER A 256 7.67 -5.99 16.08
CA SER A 256 7.96 -4.86 16.98
C SER A 256 9.34 -4.24 16.76
N GLY A 257 10.35 -5.09 16.53
CA GLY A 257 11.70 -4.66 16.17
C GLY A 257 11.74 -3.97 14.81
N ALA A 258 11.04 -4.52 13.81
CA ALA A 258 10.95 -3.94 12.47
C ALA A 258 10.23 -2.57 12.49
N ALA A 259 9.17 -2.44 13.28
CA ALA A 259 8.49 -1.18 13.48
C ALA A 259 9.43 -0.16 14.13
N ALA A 260 10.08 -0.47 15.25
CA ALA A 260 11.06 0.44 15.86
C ALA A 260 12.18 0.86 14.88
N GLN A 261 12.64 -0.07 14.05
CA GLN A 261 13.61 0.21 13.00
C GLN A 261 13.07 1.16 11.92
N ALA A 262 11.82 0.97 11.49
CA ALA A 262 11.16 1.84 10.53
C ALA A 262 11.03 3.28 11.07
N ALA A 263 10.62 3.47 12.33
CA ALA A 263 10.55 4.79 12.96
C ALA A 263 11.90 5.51 12.96
N ARG A 264 12.98 4.78 13.30
CA ARG A 264 14.33 5.31 13.24
C ARG A 264 14.73 5.69 11.82
N LEU A 265 14.43 4.82 10.84
CA LEU A 265 14.76 5.06 9.43
C LEU A 265 14.07 6.33 8.91
N VAL A 266 12.77 6.49 9.19
CA VAL A 266 12.02 7.71 8.87
C VAL A 266 12.67 8.94 9.49
N ALA A 267 13.00 8.89 10.79
CA ALA A 267 13.64 10.00 11.49
C ALA A 267 15.03 10.35 10.91
N GLN A 268 15.84 9.35 10.56
CA GLN A 268 17.16 9.55 9.95
C GLN A 268 17.04 10.20 8.56
N LEU A 269 16.11 9.72 7.75
CA LEU A 269 15.83 10.28 6.42
C LEU A 269 15.36 11.75 6.52
N LYS A 270 14.44 12.04 7.45
CA LYS A 270 13.96 13.41 7.73
C LYS A 270 15.09 14.33 8.20
N ALA A 271 15.91 13.88 9.15
CA ALA A 271 17.04 14.66 9.67
C ALA A 271 18.12 14.99 8.61
N ARG A 272 18.18 14.20 7.53
CA ARG A 272 19.11 14.39 6.41
C ARG A 272 18.53 15.24 5.28
N GLY A 273 17.31 15.76 5.43
CA GLY A 273 16.64 16.53 4.38
C GLY A 273 16.08 15.68 3.24
N THR A 274 16.01 14.36 3.40
CA THR A 274 15.45 13.41 2.43
C THR A 274 14.26 12.70 3.06
N ALA A 275 13.25 13.45 3.50
CA ALA A 275 12.09 12.86 4.18
C ALA A 275 11.38 11.85 3.27
N ALA A 276 11.02 10.70 3.83
CA ALA A 276 10.25 9.68 3.13
C ALA A 276 8.75 9.93 3.32
N ARG A 277 7.99 9.91 2.24
CA ARG A 277 6.53 9.85 2.30
C ARG A 277 6.01 8.41 2.39
N GLN A 278 6.79 7.44 1.93
CA GLN A 278 6.45 6.03 1.99
C GLN A 278 7.69 5.20 2.31
N LEU A 279 7.53 4.17 3.14
CA LEU A 279 8.58 3.22 3.50
C LEU A 279 7.99 1.80 3.53
N VAL A 280 8.58 0.89 2.76
CA VAL A 280 8.10 -0.48 2.65
C VAL A 280 9.16 -1.46 3.15
N TYR A 281 8.75 -2.30 4.09
CA TYR A 281 9.50 -3.44 4.59
C TYR A 281 8.96 -4.74 4.02
N GLU A 282 9.85 -5.70 3.79
CA GLU A 282 9.50 -7.04 3.39
C GLU A 282 10.09 -8.06 4.37
N PHE A 283 9.36 -9.15 4.60
CA PHE A 283 9.85 -10.25 5.41
C PHE A 283 10.66 -11.23 4.57
N ASP A 284 11.93 -11.42 4.91
CA ASP A 284 12.77 -12.49 4.37
C ASP A 284 12.51 -13.78 5.15
N LYS A 285 11.87 -14.74 4.50
CA LYS A 285 11.57 -16.05 5.09
C LYS A 285 12.81 -16.90 5.38
N GLU A 286 13.88 -16.73 4.60
CA GLU A 286 15.11 -17.52 4.73
C GLU A 286 15.98 -16.95 5.86
N ALA A 287 16.08 -15.62 5.95
CA ALA A 287 16.80 -14.94 7.02
C ALA A 287 15.97 -14.77 8.31
N GLY A 288 14.65 -14.97 8.25
CA GLY A 288 13.73 -14.81 9.38
C GLY A 288 13.65 -13.38 9.91
N LYS A 289 13.89 -12.37 9.06
CA LYS A 289 13.94 -10.96 9.46
C LYS A 289 13.20 -10.04 8.48
N TRP A 290 12.75 -8.91 9.00
CA TRP A 290 12.24 -7.81 8.19
C TRP A 290 13.42 -6.98 7.65
N TYR A 291 13.34 -6.54 6.40
CA TYR A 291 14.30 -5.62 5.80
C TYR A 291 13.57 -4.48 5.07
N PRO A 292 14.14 -3.27 5.06
CA PRO A 292 13.60 -2.19 4.23
C PRO A 292 13.80 -2.55 2.76
N SER A 293 12.70 -2.68 2.03
CA SER A 293 12.69 -3.00 0.60
C SER A 293 12.93 -1.73 -0.22
N TYR A 294 12.10 -0.70 0.00
CA TYR A 294 12.28 0.60 -0.62
C TYR A 294 11.64 1.73 0.20
N ALA A 295 12.04 2.97 -0.09
CA ALA A 295 11.37 4.18 0.39
C ALA A 295 11.12 5.14 -0.78
N VAL A 296 10.00 5.85 -0.76
CA VAL A 296 9.73 6.94 -1.69
C VAL A 296 9.82 8.26 -0.93
N LEU A 297 10.62 9.18 -1.45
CA LEU A 297 10.87 10.48 -0.87
C LEU A 297 9.76 11.47 -1.20
N THR A 298 9.69 12.57 -0.44
CA THR A 298 8.75 13.67 -0.69
C THR A 298 9.00 14.37 -2.02
N ASP A 299 10.21 14.24 -2.58
CA ASP A 299 10.58 14.73 -3.91
C ASP A 299 10.47 13.65 -5.00
N ASP A 300 9.74 12.58 -4.71
CA ASP A 300 9.41 11.46 -5.59
C ASP A 300 10.56 10.53 -5.98
N ARG A 301 11.79 10.76 -5.51
CA ARG A 301 12.87 9.80 -5.71
C ARG A 301 12.63 8.53 -4.91
N ILE A 302 13.11 7.41 -5.44
CA ILE A 302 13.05 6.12 -4.76
C ILE A 302 14.43 5.74 -4.20
N ILE A 303 14.43 5.24 -2.97
CA ILE A 303 15.57 4.58 -2.34
C ILE A 303 15.30 3.07 -2.38
N THR A 304 16.19 2.29 -2.98
CA THR A 304 16.15 0.82 -2.96
C THR A 304 17.54 0.25 -3.14
N ASP A 305 17.87 -0.79 -2.38
CA ASP A 305 19.11 -1.56 -2.58
C ASP A 305 18.92 -2.66 -3.65
N ASN A 306 17.68 -2.89 -4.12
CA ASN A 306 17.34 -3.88 -5.13
C ASN A 306 16.77 -3.22 -6.40
N VAL A 307 17.59 -3.12 -7.43
CA VAL A 307 17.24 -2.54 -8.74
C VAL A 307 16.21 -3.37 -9.52
N GLU A 308 16.07 -4.67 -9.25
CA GLU A 308 15.07 -5.51 -9.91
C GLU A 308 13.64 -5.10 -9.54
N LEU A 309 13.45 -4.47 -8.36
CA LEU A 309 12.14 -3.97 -7.93
C LEU A 309 11.57 -2.97 -8.93
N ILE A 310 12.43 -2.13 -9.50
CA ILE A 310 12.05 -1.04 -10.39
C ILE A 310 12.25 -1.35 -11.88
N ALA A 311 12.89 -2.47 -12.21
CA ALA A 311 13.17 -2.86 -13.59
C ALA A 311 11.88 -2.97 -14.42
N ILE A 312 11.91 -2.44 -15.64
CA ILE A 312 10.78 -2.43 -16.58
C ILE A 312 10.93 -3.45 -17.71
N GLU A 313 11.99 -4.26 -17.69
CA GLU A 313 12.19 -5.36 -18.62
C GLU A 313 11.08 -6.39 -18.41
N ASN A 314 10.39 -6.79 -19.48
CA ASN A 314 9.24 -7.69 -19.46
C ASN A 314 8.02 -7.18 -18.66
N LEU A 315 7.77 -5.86 -18.64
CA LEU A 315 6.49 -5.36 -18.13
C LEU A 315 5.33 -6.07 -18.84
N PRO A 316 4.45 -6.78 -18.12
CA PRO A 316 3.25 -7.35 -18.70
C PRO A 316 2.35 -6.22 -19.20
N ASN A 317 1.41 -6.54 -20.10
CA ASN A 317 0.43 -5.57 -20.58
C ASN A 317 -0.47 -4.99 -19.46
N ASN A 318 -0.43 -5.55 -18.25
CA ASN A 318 -1.35 -5.26 -17.14
C ASN A 318 -0.66 -4.52 -15.99
N LEU A 319 -0.18 -3.30 -16.23
CA LEU A 319 0.19 -2.39 -15.14
C LEU A 319 -1.08 -1.97 -14.38
N SER A 320 -1.01 -2.00 -13.05
CA SER A 320 -2.15 -1.61 -12.23
C SER A 320 -1.90 -0.34 -11.44
N ILE A 321 -2.99 0.40 -11.35
CA ILE A 321 -3.25 1.48 -10.41
C ILE A 321 -4.05 0.85 -9.27
N GLY A 322 -3.50 0.84 -8.06
CA GLY A 322 -4.15 0.24 -6.88
C GLY A 322 -5.36 1.06 -6.39
N MET A 323 -6.45 1.06 -7.16
CA MET A 323 -7.68 1.82 -6.87
C MET A 323 -8.53 1.11 -5.82
N ASN A 324 -9.27 1.88 -5.01
CA ASN A 324 -10.34 1.38 -4.15
C ASN A 324 -11.70 1.58 -4.84
N ARG A 325 -12.64 0.63 -4.72
CA ARG A 325 -14.04 0.83 -5.11
C ARG A 325 -14.71 1.69 -4.04
N TRP A 326 -15.13 2.90 -4.42
CA TRP A 326 -15.76 3.82 -3.49
C TRP A 326 -17.28 3.59 -3.45
N GLN A 327 -17.71 2.65 -2.60
CA GLN A 327 -19.06 2.60 -2.03
C GLN A 327 -18.97 2.42 -0.51
N SER A 328 -19.91 3.06 0.19
CA SER A 328 -19.93 3.36 1.63
C SER A 328 -19.30 2.32 2.56
N THR A 329 -18.45 2.80 3.46
CA THR A 329 -18.04 2.09 4.68
C THR A 329 -19.28 1.69 5.47
N THR A 330 -19.65 0.41 5.45
CA THR A 330 -20.59 -0.12 6.44
C THR A 330 -19.77 -0.47 7.69
N PRO A 331 -19.88 0.28 8.80
CA PRO A 331 -19.30 -0.15 10.06
C PRO A 331 -19.82 -1.52 10.44
N ILE A 332 -18.91 -2.45 10.76
CA ILE A 332 -19.27 -3.62 11.54
C ILE A 332 -18.95 -3.27 12.99
N ILE A 333 -20.01 -3.06 13.78
CA ILE A 333 -19.92 -2.90 15.22
C ILE A 333 -19.76 -4.32 15.78
N SER A 334 -18.63 -4.60 16.46
CA SER A 334 -18.55 -5.79 17.30
C SER A 334 -19.48 -5.55 18.49
N GLU A 335 -20.49 -6.38 18.67
CA GLU A 335 -21.27 -6.41 19.92
C GLU A 335 -20.31 -6.68 21.08
N ALA A 336 -20.48 -5.93 22.17
CA ALA A 336 -19.76 -6.15 23.41
C ALA A 336 -20.14 -7.52 23.98
N PRO A 337 -19.23 -8.23 24.69
CA PRO A 337 -19.61 -9.42 25.42
C PRO A 337 -20.66 -9.05 26.46
N ASP A 338 -21.77 -9.79 26.44
CA ASP A 338 -22.87 -9.72 27.38
C ASP A 338 -22.32 -10.02 28.79
N ASP A 339 -22.17 -9.00 29.63
CA ASP A 339 -21.87 -9.17 31.06
C ASP A 339 -23.13 -9.76 31.72
N GLY A 340 -23.28 -11.08 31.61
CA GLY A 340 -24.31 -11.85 32.29
C GLY A 340 -24.21 -11.69 33.80
N GLY A 341 -25.29 -11.18 34.40
CA GLY A 341 -25.46 -11.01 35.85
C GLY A 341 -25.78 -12.28 36.63
#